data_AF-M0I612-F1
#
_entry.id   AF-M0I612-F1
#
_cell.length_a   1.000
_cell.length_b   1.000
_cell.length_c   1.000
_cell.angle_alpha   90.00
_cell.angle_beta   90.00
_cell.angle_gamma   90.00
#
_symmetry.space_group_name_H-M   'P 1'
#
loop_
_entity.id
_entity.type
_entity.pdbx_description
1 polymer ?
#
loop_
_entity_poly.entity_id
_entity_poly.type
_entity_poly.pdbx_seq_one_letter_code
_entity_poly.pdbx_strand_id
1 'polypeptide(L)' 'MHEFDVTCPQCGERYRVNEPMLQTLCETGCVLCTASLSESEHTV' A
#
# COMPACT_ATOMS: atom_id res chain seq x y z
N MET A 1 0.25 -14.60 -10.58
CA MET A 1 0.73 -13.25 -10.25
C MET A 1 -0.24 -12.72 -9.21
N HIS A 2 0.19 -12.54 -7.96
CA HIS A 2 -0.69 -12.04 -6.89
C HIS A 2 -0.72 -10.52 -6.96
N GLU A 3 -1.91 -9.97 -7.16
CA GLU A 3 -2.19 -8.54 -7.09
C GLU A 3 -2.85 -8.25 -5.76
N PHE A 4 -2.46 -7.14 -5.14
CA PHE A 4 -2.93 -6.67 -3.85
C PHE A 4 -3.51 -5.27 -4.03
N ASP A 5 -4.66 -5.05 -3.40
CA ASP A 5 -5.29 -3.74 -3.32
C ASP A 5 -4.90 -3.10 -1.98
N VAL A 6 -4.22 -1.95 -2.08
CA VAL A 6 -3.73 -1.17 -0.95
C VAL A 6 -4.49 0.13 -0.90
N THR A 7 -5.08 0.47 0.24
CA THR A 7 -5.67 1.80 0.46
C THR A 7 -4.86 2.54 1.51
N CYS A 8 -4.43 3.76 1.20
CA CYS A 8 -3.80 4.60 2.20
C CYS A 8 -4.84 5.11 3.21
N PRO A 9 -4.66 4.89 4.52
CA PRO A 9 -5.63 5.32 5.53
C PRO A 9 -5.66 6.85 5.74
N GLN A 10 -4.62 7.57 5.29
CA GLN A 10 -4.52 9.02 5.49
C GLN A 10 -5.15 9.82 4.35
N CYS A 11 -4.89 9.46 3.09
CA CYS A 11 -5.42 10.19 1.93
C CYS A 11 -6.54 9.44 1.18
N GLY A 12 -6.77 8.16 1.50
CA GLY A 12 -7.76 7.32 0.83
C GLY A 12 -7.32 6.81 -0.54
N GLU A 13 -6.07 7.03 -0.95
CA GLU A 13 -5.58 6.62 -2.27
C GLU A 13 -5.49 5.10 -2.38
N ARG A 14 -5.88 4.57 -3.54
CA ARG A 14 -5.91 3.13 -3.81
C ARG A 14 -4.86 2.73 -4.82
N TYR A 15 -4.07 1.73 -4.48
CA TYR A 15 -3.04 1.17 -5.33
C TYR A 15 -3.33 -0.30 -5.59
N ARG A 16 -3.24 -0.70 -6.86
CA ARG A 16 -3.27 -2.12 -7.24
C ARG A 16 -1.88 -2.52 -7.64
N VAL A 17 -1.24 -3.33 -6.80
CA VAL A 17 0.20 -3.58 -6.87
C VAL A 17 0.50 -5.06 -6.74
N ASN A 18 1.67 -5.49 -7.19
CA ASN A 18 2.16 -6.84 -6.94
C ASN A 18 2.89 -6.90 -5.58
N GLU A 19 3.22 -8.11 -5.14
CA GLU A 19 3.95 -8.36 -3.88
C GLU A 19 5.22 -7.50 -3.69
N PRO A 20 6.15 -7.38 -4.66
CA PRO A 20 7.35 -6.55 -4.45
C PRO A 20 7.03 -5.05 -4.36
N MET A 21 6.03 -4.55 -5.09
CA MET A 21 5.58 -3.17 -4.94
C MET A 21 4.86 -2.94 -3.60
N LEU A 22 4.14 -3.94 -3.08
CA LEU A 22 3.50 -3.87 -1.77
C LEU A 22 4.54 -3.67 -0.66
N GLN A 23 5.61 -4.48 -0.68
CA GLN A 23 6.72 -4.33 0.27
C GLN A 23 7.38 -2.95 0.15
N THR A 24 7.65 -2.51 -1.08
CA THR A 24 8.22 -1.19 -1.33
C THR A 24 7.33 -0.08 -0.76
N LEU A 25 6.01 -0.16 -0.97
CA LEU A 25 5.04 0.81 -0.43
C LEU A 25 4.95 0.77 1.09
N CYS A 26 5.14 -0.38 1.73
CA CYS A 26 5.20 -0.48 3.19
C CYS A 26 6.48 0.14 3.76
N GLU A 27 7.62 -0.04 3.07
CA GLU A 27 8.90 0.55 3.49
C GLU A 27 8.96 2.07 3.24
N THR A 28 8.45 2.53 2.09
CA THR A 28 8.53 3.95 1.67
C THR A 28 7.32 4.78 2.08
N GLY A 29 6.18 4.15 2.34
CA GLY A 29 4.91 4.81 2.62
C GLY A 29 4.15 5.21 1.35
N CYS A 30 3.02 5.89 1.54
CA CYS A 30 2.16 6.37 0.46
C CYS A 30 2.90 7.40 -0.41
N VAL A 31 2.87 7.21 -1.71
CA VAL A 31 3.54 8.10 -2.68
C VAL A 31 2.98 9.52 -2.68
N LEU A 32 1.72 9.70 -2.29
CA LEU A 32 1.05 11.01 -2.31
C LEU A 32 1.21 11.79 -1.00
N CYS A 33 0.93 11.14 0.14
CA CYS A 33 0.89 11.82 1.43
C CYS A 33 2.05 11.42 2.35
N THR A 34 2.94 10.52 1.91
CA THR A 34 4.11 10.01 2.66
C THR A 34 3.75 9.30 3.98
N ALA A 35 2.48 9.02 4.20
CA ALA A 35 2.02 8.27 5.37
C ALA A 35 2.51 6.83 5.32
N SER A 36 2.91 6.29 6.47
CA SER A 36 3.29 4.89 6.59
C SER A 36 2.13 3.98 6.22
N LEU A 37 2.36 3.07 5.28
CA LEU A 37 1.43 1.99 4.94
C LEU A 37 1.86 0.78 5.77
N SER A 38 1.00 0.31 6.66
CA SER A 38 1.28 -0.89 7.45
C SER A 38 0.65 -2.11 6.77
N GLU A 39 1.40 -3.20 6.69
CA GLU A 39 0.95 -4.50 6.14
C GLU A 39 -0.36 -5.02 6.78
N SER A 40 -0.70 -4.54 7.98
CA SER A 40 -1.88 -4.95 8.74
C SER A 40 -3.22 -4.39 8.22
N GLU A 41 -3.23 -3.50 7.23
CA GLU A 41 -4.48 -2.91 6.67
C GLU A 41 -4.85 -3.44 5.27
N HIS A 42 -4.22 -4.52 4.80
CA HIS A 42 -4.63 -5.19 3.56
C HIS A 42 -5.68 -6.25 3.88
N THR A 43 -6.93 -6.02 3.46
CA THR A 43 -7.96 -7.08 3.47
C THR A 43 -7.73 -7.96 2.24
N VAL A 44 -7.44 -9.24 2.47
CA VAL A 44 -7.37 -10.31 1.45
C VAL A 44 -8.68 -10.51 0.71
#